data_AF-A0A2V8DZJ3-F1
#
_entry.id   AF-A0A2V8DZJ3-F1
#
_cell.length_a   1.000
_cell.length_b   1.000
_cell.length_c   1.000
_cell.angle_alpha   90.00
_cell.angle_beta   90.00
_cell.angle_gamma   90.00
#
_symmetry.space_group_name_H-M   'P 1'
#
loop_
_entity.id
_entity.type
_entity.pdbx_description
1 polymer ?
#
loop_
_entity_poly.entity_id
_entity_poly.type
_entity_poly.pdbx_seq_one_letter_code
_entity_poly.pdbx_strand_id
1 'polypeptide(L)'
;MSARLKGRGDRVIVSPSGQRARVAASEPGLLELTEHGVYEIRSASNSGRADRIAVNLDPAESDLTPLDPHEMVAAVTGRAGQNAGQKEKPAELTPTESERRQNIWWYLLIGGMFLLAAETIVANLLSRNERFL
;
A
#
# COMPACT_ATOMS: atom_id res chain seq x y z
N MET A 1 -2.28 -30.49 11.37
CA MET A 1 -1.06 -29.63 11.45
C MET A 1 -1.18 -28.79 12.70
N SER A 2 -0.10 -28.61 13.48
CA SER A 2 -0.13 -27.88 14.76
C SER A 2 0.69 -26.60 14.67
N ALA A 3 0.10 -25.45 15.02
CA ALA A 3 0.79 -24.15 15.02
C ALA A 3 0.96 -23.62 16.44
N ARG A 4 2.09 -22.93 16.69
CA ARG A 4 2.39 -22.27 17.96
C ARG A 4 2.01 -20.80 17.89
N LEU A 5 1.08 -20.38 18.74
CA LEU A 5 0.63 -18.99 18.81
C LEU A 5 1.68 -18.09 19.49
N LYS A 6 2.08 -16.98 18.84
CA LYS A 6 3.11 -16.05 19.38
C LYS A 6 2.51 -14.99 20.30
N GLY A 7 2.94 -14.91 21.58
CA GLY A 7 2.50 -13.94 22.60
C GLY A 7 1.88 -14.57 23.87
N ARG A 8 1.60 -13.79 24.92
CA ARG A 8 1.24 -14.30 26.27
C ARG A 8 -0.09 -13.74 26.83
N GLY A 9 -1.11 -13.59 25.99
CA GLY A 9 -2.42 -13.05 26.38
C GLY A 9 -3.58 -13.84 25.77
N ASP A 10 -4.80 -13.57 26.24
CA ASP A 10 -6.03 -14.18 25.72
C ASP A 10 -6.21 -13.87 24.24
N ARG A 11 -6.67 -14.87 23.48
CA ARG A 11 -6.80 -14.79 22.03
C ARG A 11 -8.17 -15.24 21.56
N VAL A 12 -8.55 -14.69 20.43
CA VAL A 12 -9.70 -15.14 19.64
C VAL A 12 -9.16 -15.60 18.30
N ILE A 13 -9.37 -16.87 18.01
CA ILE A 13 -9.01 -17.52 16.75
C ILE A 13 -10.30 -17.61 15.93
N VAL A 14 -10.21 -17.29 14.65
CA VAL A 14 -11.29 -17.43 13.68
C VAL A 14 -10.84 -18.44 12.63
N SER A 15 -11.61 -19.51 12.46
CA SER A 15 -11.38 -20.52 11.42
C SER A 15 -11.72 -19.97 10.02
N PRO A 16 -11.27 -20.63 8.94
CA PRO A 16 -11.71 -20.32 7.58
C PRO A 16 -13.23 -20.34 7.41
N SER A 17 -13.93 -21.27 8.08
CA SER A 17 -15.40 -21.34 8.15
C SER A 17 -16.06 -20.24 9.00
N GLY A 18 -15.28 -19.42 9.71
CA GLY A 18 -15.77 -18.32 10.56
C GLY A 18 -16.07 -18.72 12.02
N GLN A 19 -15.81 -19.98 12.41
CA GLN A 19 -15.96 -20.43 13.78
C GLN A 19 -14.93 -19.75 14.69
N ARG A 20 -15.38 -19.27 15.85
CA ARG A 20 -14.54 -18.53 16.80
C ARG A 20 -14.19 -19.41 18.00
N ALA A 21 -12.90 -19.56 18.28
CA ALA A 21 -12.40 -20.22 19.48
C ALA A 21 -11.64 -19.22 20.35
N ARG A 22 -11.87 -19.24 21.67
CA ARG A 22 -11.10 -18.44 22.62
C ARG A 22 -10.03 -19.31 23.26
N VAL A 23 -8.79 -18.85 23.23
CA VAL A 23 -7.67 -19.50 23.92
C VAL A 23 -7.20 -18.59 25.03
N ALA A 24 -7.30 -19.06 26.26
CA ALA A 24 -6.87 -18.31 27.44
C ALA A 24 -5.34 -18.25 27.49
N ALA A 25 -4.79 -17.18 28.08
CA ALA A 25 -3.34 -17.03 28.23
C ALA A 25 -2.67 -18.16 29.05
N SER A 26 -3.46 -18.86 29.87
CA SER A 26 -3.03 -19.97 30.71
C SER A 26 -2.92 -21.31 29.96
N GLU A 27 -3.52 -21.42 28.77
CA GLU A 27 -3.47 -22.65 27.99
C GLU A 27 -2.22 -22.68 27.10
N PRO A 28 -1.57 -23.85 26.93
CA PRO A 28 -0.53 -23.99 25.94
C PRO A 28 -1.12 -23.63 24.57
N GLY A 29 -0.58 -22.58 23.93
CA GLY A 29 -1.09 -22.01 22.68
C GLY A 29 -0.87 -22.88 21.45
N LEU A 30 -1.19 -24.17 21.55
CA LEU A 30 -1.18 -25.16 20.50
C LEU A 30 -2.59 -25.22 19.90
N LEU A 31 -2.71 -24.86 18.63
CA LEU A 31 -3.96 -24.95 17.87
C LEU A 31 -3.84 -26.08 16.85
N GLU A 32 -4.80 -27.00 16.86
CA GLU A 32 -4.99 -27.93 15.76
C GLU A 32 -5.71 -27.25 14.60
N LEU A 33 -5.09 -27.30 13.43
CA LEU A 33 -5.62 -26.75 12.20
C LEU A 33 -6.24 -27.90 11.42
N THR A 34 -7.58 -27.93 11.39
CA THR A 34 -8.40 -28.99 10.79
C THR A 34 -9.03 -28.61 9.45
N GLU A 35 -9.11 -27.32 9.14
CA GLU A 35 -9.68 -26.78 7.91
C GLU A 35 -8.58 -26.21 7.02
N HIS A 36 -8.83 -26.28 5.71
CA HIS A 36 -8.01 -25.61 4.70
C HIS A 36 -8.42 -24.14 4.58
N GLY A 37 -7.45 -23.23 4.51
CA GLY A 37 -7.72 -21.80 4.35
C GLY A 37 -6.96 -20.90 5.34
N VAL A 38 -7.47 -19.69 5.52
CA VAL A 38 -6.84 -18.64 6.35
C VAL A 38 -7.48 -18.59 7.74
N TYR A 39 -6.67 -18.86 8.76
CA TYR A 39 -7.03 -18.64 10.15
C TYR A 39 -6.60 -17.24 10.59
N GLU A 40 -7.48 -16.51 11.28
CA GLU A 40 -7.15 -15.21 11.88
C GLU A 40 -7.00 -15.33 13.39
N ILE A 41 -5.89 -14.83 13.93
CA ILE A 41 -5.61 -14.81 15.37
C ILE A 41 -5.62 -13.37 15.84
N ARG A 42 -6.53 -13.05 16.74
CA ARG A 42 -6.70 -11.71 17.33
C ARG A 42 -6.41 -11.75 18.83
N SER A 43 -5.84 -10.68 19.36
CA SER A 43 -5.80 -10.49 20.82
C SER A 43 -7.23 -10.25 21.34
N ALA A 44 -7.61 -10.89 22.43
CA ALA A 44 -8.91 -10.68 23.06
C ALA A 44 -9.09 -9.24 23.60
N SER A 45 -7.98 -8.54 23.87
CA SER A 45 -7.97 -7.13 24.31
C SER A 45 -8.16 -6.11 23.18
N ASN A 46 -8.34 -6.57 21.94
CA ASN A 46 -8.67 -5.81 20.73
C ASN A 46 -7.96 -4.44 20.56
N SER A 47 -6.80 -4.44 19.89
CA SER A 47 -6.22 -3.20 19.29
C SER A 47 -5.10 -3.44 18.26
N GLY A 48 -4.72 -4.68 17.98
CA GLY A 48 -3.62 -5.01 17.06
C GLY A 48 -4.09 -5.61 15.73
N ARG A 49 -3.23 -5.53 14.70
CA ARG A 49 -3.38 -6.29 13.45
C ARG A 49 -3.51 -7.78 13.77
N ALA A 50 -4.51 -8.44 13.17
CA ALA A 50 -4.69 -9.88 13.29
C ALA A 50 -3.50 -10.61 12.65
N ASP A 51 -2.95 -11.61 13.34
CA ASP A 51 -1.97 -12.51 12.74
C ASP A 51 -2.73 -13.54 11.88
N ARG A 52 -2.15 -13.93 10.75
CA ARG A 52 -2.81 -14.80 9.76
C ARG A 52 -1.97 -16.03 9.48
N ILE A 53 -2.59 -17.18 9.56
CA ILE A 53 -1.97 -18.46 9.23
C ILE A 53 -2.73 -19.07 8.05
N ALA A 54 -2.05 -19.21 6.93
CA ALA A 54 -2.55 -19.95 5.77
C ALA A 54 -2.23 -21.43 5.93
N VAL A 55 -3.23 -22.29 5.76
CA VAL A 55 -3.09 -23.75 5.85
C VAL A 55 -3.52 -24.35 4.52
N ASN A 56 -2.55 -24.92 3.80
CA ASN A 56 -2.75 -25.69 2.57
C ASN A 56 -3.67 -24.95 1.57
N LEU A 57 -3.31 -23.71 1.23
CA LEU A 57 -3.91 -22.97 0.13
C LEU A 57 -3.54 -23.63 -1.20
N ASP A 58 -4.41 -23.46 -2.20
CA ASP A 58 -4.13 -23.91 -3.56
C ASP A 58 -2.87 -23.19 -4.08
N PRO A 59 -1.85 -23.92 -4.59
CA PRO A 59 -0.68 -23.30 -5.22
C PRO A 59 -1.04 -22.27 -6.31
N ALA A 60 -2.18 -22.43 -6.99
CA ALA A 60 -2.66 -21.49 -7.99
C ALA A 60 -2.90 -20.07 -7.41
N GLU A 61 -3.26 -19.94 -6.14
CA GLU A 61 -3.43 -18.63 -5.49
C GLU A 61 -2.10 -17.88 -5.30
N SER A 62 -0.98 -18.62 -5.27
CA SER A 62 0.36 -18.05 -5.16
C SER A 62 1.05 -17.86 -6.51
N ASP A 63 0.31 -18.02 -7.62
CA ASP A 63 0.84 -17.75 -8.95
C ASP A 63 1.08 -16.24 -9.11
N LEU A 64 2.35 -15.88 -9.18
CA LEU A 64 2.81 -14.51 -9.40
C LEU A 64 3.14 -14.24 -10.87
N THR A 65 2.67 -15.10 -11.78
CA THR A 65 2.82 -14.88 -13.22
C THR A 65 2.27 -13.49 -13.56
N PRO A 66 3.06 -12.66 -14.29
CA PRO A 66 2.64 -11.29 -14.61
C PRO A 66 1.29 -11.27 -15.30
N LEU A 67 0.34 -10.54 -14.70
CA LEU A 67 -0.98 -10.30 -15.27
C LEU A 67 -0.89 -9.28 -16.41
N ASP A 68 -1.69 -9.43 -17.47
CA ASP A 68 -1.77 -8.45 -18.55
C ASP A 68 -2.28 -7.10 -17.99
N PRO A 69 -1.51 -6.01 -18.12
CA PRO A 69 -1.92 -4.68 -17.67
C PRO A 69 -3.26 -4.22 -18.27
N HIS A 70 -3.56 -4.60 -19.51
CA HIS A 70 -4.81 -4.22 -20.18
C HIS A 70 -6.02 -4.89 -19.55
N GLU A 71 -5.89 -6.16 -19.17
CA GLU A 71 -6.93 -6.92 -18.48
C GLU A 71 -7.19 -6.36 -17.07
N MET A 72 -6.13 -5.96 -16.36
CA MET A 72 -6.24 -5.33 -15.03
C MET A 72 -7.00 -3.99 -15.09
N VAL A 73 -6.70 -3.16 -16.09
CA VAL A 73 -7.42 -1.88 -16.30
C VAL A 73 -8.88 -2.13 -16.64
N ALA A 74 -9.18 -3.11 -17.51
CA ALA A 74 -10.54 -3.45 -17.87
C ALA A 74 -11.36 -3.95 -16.66
N ALA A 75 -10.76 -4.81 -15.82
CA ALA A 75 -11.40 -5.33 -14.61
C ALA A 75 -11.69 -4.23 -13.58
N VAL A 76 -10.77 -3.28 -13.37
CA VAL A 76 -10.93 -2.18 -12.41
C VAL A 76 -11.90 -1.11 -12.92
N THR A 77 -11.93 -0.85 -14.22
CA THR A 77 -12.79 0.19 -14.82
C THR A 77 -14.21 -0.30 -15.15
N GLY A 78 -14.46 -1.62 -15.04
CA GLY A 78 -15.64 -2.38 -15.48
C GLY A 78 -17.03 -2.00 -14.94
N ARG A 79 -17.21 -0.82 -14.35
CA ARG A 79 -18.53 -0.22 -14.10
C ARG A 79 -18.52 1.29 -13.86
N ALA A 80 -17.36 1.90 -13.61
CA ALA A 80 -17.24 3.33 -13.34
C ALA A 80 -17.49 4.20 -14.59
N GLY A 81 -17.33 3.64 -15.78
CA GLY A 81 -17.54 4.36 -17.05
C GLY A 81 -18.99 4.59 -17.46
N GLN A 82 -19.97 3.95 -16.82
CA GLN A 82 -21.38 4.02 -17.27
C GLN A 82 -22.20 5.16 -16.62
N ASN A 83 -21.76 5.71 -15.49
CA ASN A 83 -22.51 6.74 -14.74
C ASN A 83 -21.76 8.05 -14.48
N ALA A 84 -20.52 8.20 -14.95
CA ALA A 84 -19.82 9.47 -14.90
C ALA A 84 -20.26 10.32 -16.10
N GLY A 85 -21.38 11.01 -15.95
CA GLY A 85 -21.87 11.98 -16.92
C GLY A 85 -20.77 12.93 -17.36
N GLN A 86 -20.60 13.01 -18.68
CA GLN A 86 -20.08 14.17 -19.43
C GLN A 86 -19.05 15.02 -18.68
N LYS A 87 -17.95 14.40 -18.26
CA LYS A 87 -16.67 15.11 -18.21
C LYS A 87 -16.00 14.83 -19.53
N GLU A 88 -15.63 15.90 -20.23
CA GLU A 88 -14.80 15.87 -21.42
C GLU A 88 -13.78 14.74 -21.28
N LYS A 89 -13.81 13.79 -22.20
CA LYS A 89 -12.80 12.74 -22.27
C LYS A 89 -11.44 13.45 -22.18
N PRO A 90 -10.58 13.16 -21.19
CA PRO A 90 -9.18 13.47 -21.37
C PRO A 90 -8.83 12.80 -22.68
N ALA A 91 -8.46 13.58 -23.70
CA ALA A 91 -7.92 13.02 -24.92
C ALA A 91 -6.91 11.95 -24.48
N GLU A 92 -7.03 10.72 -24.98
CA GLU A 92 -6.06 9.66 -24.73
C GLU A 92 -4.71 10.23 -25.16
N LEU A 93 -3.97 10.77 -24.19
CA LEU A 93 -2.67 11.34 -24.42
C LEU A 93 -1.84 10.16 -24.87
N THR A 94 -1.42 10.22 -26.12
CA THR A 94 -0.55 9.20 -26.69
C THR A 94 0.67 9.05 -25.77
N PRO A 95 1.23 7.84 -25.59
CA PRO A 95 2.38 7.63 -24.69
C PRO A 95 3.52 8.64 -24.93
N THR A 96 3.70 9.04 -26.18
CA THR A 96 4.64 10.06 -26.65
C THR A 96 4.37 11.48 -26.13
N GLU A 97 3.10 11.90 -26.00
CA GLU A 97 2.73 13.20 -25.41
C GLU A 97 2.95 13.21 -23.89
N SER A 98 2.74 12.07 -23.23
CA SER A 98 2.97 11.89 -21.80
C SER A 98 4.46 12.00 -21.45
N GLU A 99 5.34 11.41 -22.27
CA GLU A 99 6.80 11.48 -22.11
C GLU A 99 7.33 12.91 -22.25
N ARG A 100 6.84 13.67 -23.24
CA ARG A 100 7.26 15.06 -23.47
C ARG A 100 6.89 15.97 -22.28
N ARG A 101 5.72 15.75 -21.69
CA ARG A 101 5.23 16.53 -20.55
C ARG A 101 6.00 16.22 -19.27
N GLN A 102 6.55 15.02 -19.10
CA GLN A 102 7.37 14.68 -17.94
C GLN A 102 8.74 15.36 -17.98
N ASN A 103 9.36 15.48 -19.16
CA ASN A 103 10.66 16.14 -19.31
C ASN A 103 10.62 17.65 -19.02
N ILE A 104 9.48 18.32 -19.24
CA ILE A 104 9.37 19.77 -18.98
C ILE A 104 9.52 20.12 -17.49
N TRP A 105 9.13 19.19 -16.61
CA TRP A 105 9.19 19.39 -15.18
C TRP A 105 10.63 19.43 -14.66
N TRP A 106 11.52 18.65 -15.27
CA TRP A 106 12.94 18.67 -14.94
C TRP A 106 13.58 20.04 -15.22
N TYR A 107 13.23 20.68 -16.33
CA TYR A 107 13.69 22.04 -16.63
C TYR A 107 13.11 23.10 -15.68
N LEU A 108 11.84 22.95 -15.26
CA LEU A 108 11.25 23.83 -14.25
C LEU A 108 11.92 23.70 -12.88
N LEU A 109 12.27 22.47 -12.46
CA LEU A 109 13.02 22.24 -11.23
C LEU A 109 14.41 22.88 -11.28
N ILE A 110 15.13 22.69 -12.39
CA ILE A 110 16.44 23.31 -12.57
C ILE A 110 16.34 24.83 -12.56
N GLY A 111 15.36 25.40 -13.28
CA GLY A 111 15.10 26.84 -13.26
C GLY A 111 14.82 27.36 -11.85
N GLY A 112 13.97 26.66 -11.08
CA GLY A 112 13.69 26.99 -9.69
C GLY A 112 14.93 26.91 -8.79
N MET A 113 15.80 25.91 -8.99
CA MET A 113 17.04 25.77 -8.22
C MET A 113 18.04 26.89 -8.51
N PHE A 114 18.18 27.33 -9.77
CA PHE A 114 18.99 28.50 -10.11
C PHE A 114 18.44 29.79 -9.50
N LEU A 115 17.12 29.97 -9.52
CA LEU A 115 16.48 31.13 -8.91
C LEU A 115 16.74 31.17 -7.40
N LEU A 116 16.59 30.04 -6.70
CA LEU A 116 16.90 29.95 -5.27
C LEU A 116 18.38 30.18 -4.96
N ALA A 117 19.30 29.67 -5.79
CA ALA A 117 20.72 29.91 -5.62
C ALA A 117 21.07 31.39 -5.80
N ALA A 118 20.48 32.05 -6.80
CA ALA A 118 20.66 33.48 -7.03
C ALA A 118 20.15 34.31 -5.83
N GLU A 119 18.95 34.04 -5.35
CA GLU A 119 18.38 34.67 -4.15
C GLU A 119 19.29 34.47 -2.93
N THR A 120 19.82 33.26 -2.74
CA THR A 120 20.73 32.96 -1.62
C THR A 120 22.03 33.76 -1.71
N ILE A 121 22.61 33.88 -2.91
CA ILE A 121 23.85 34.64 -3.13
C ILE A 121 23.60 36.13 -2.90
N VAL A 122 22.50 36.68 -3.44
CA VAL A 122 22.12 38.09 -3.26
C VAL A 122 21.88 38.39 -1.78
N ALA A 123 21.11 37.55 -1.08
CA ALA A 123 20.88 37.70 0.36
C ALA A 123 22.18 37.63 1.17
N ASN A 124 23.09 36.72 0.80
CA ASN A 124 24.40 36.59 1.46
C ASN A 124 25.28 37.83 1.21
N LEU A 125 25.23 38.42 0.01
CA LEU A 125 25.94 39.66 -0.33
C LEU A 125 25.38 40.87 0.43
N LEU A 126 24.06 41.07 0.46
CA LEU A 126 23.43 42.17 1.22
C LEU A 126 23.70 42.04 2.72
N SER A 127 23.57 40.83 3.28
CA SER A 127 23.82 40.58 4.70
C SER A 127 25.27 40.86 5.12
N ARG A 128 26.22 40.80 4.18
CA ARG A 128 27.62 41.13 4.42
C ARG A 128 27.89 42.63 4.29
N ASN A 129 27.13 43.34 3.47
CA ASN A 129 27.24 44.78 3.29
C ASN A 129 26.60 45.57 4.44
N GLU A 130 25.54 45.05 5.08
CA GLU A 130 24.89 45.69 6.25
C GLU A 130 25.65 45.52 7.56
N ARG A 131 26.61 44.58 7.65
CA ARG A 131 27.42 44.37 8.87
C ARG A 131 28.59 45.37 9.04
N PHE A 132 28.79 46.27 8.08
CA PHE A 132 29.89 47.25 8.09
C PHE A 132 29.40 48.72 8.08
N LEU A 133 28.11 48.97 8.32
CA LEU A 133 27.54 50.27 8.69
C LEU A 133 27.06 50.22 10.14
#